data_AF-A0A9W5X1V6-F1
#
_entry.id   AF-A0A9W5X1V6-F1
#
_cell.length_a   1.000
_cell.length_b   1.000
_cell.length_c   1.000
_cell.angle_alpha   90.00
_cell.angle_beta   90.00
_cell.angle_gamma   90.00
#
_symmetry.space_group_name_H-M   'P 1'
#
loop_
_entity.id
_entity.type
_entity.pdbx_description
1 polymer ?
#
loop_
_entity_poly.entity_id
_entity_poly.type
_entity_poly.pdbx_seq_one_letter_code
_entity_poly.pdbx_strand_id
1 'polypeptide(L)'
;MTPDDLVVSLVAADATTVLIDGRSGAGKSTLADHLQRRWSASSVVRLDDIYPGWDGLAWAVEHVGTRLLAPRAHGHPGRWRQWDWATGAPGPWHTVEPGTRLIVEGVGALSAAHRELADLGIWVTAPDEVRRRRALHRDGDTYRPHWDRWAAQEEQFISEFAPQAAADVTAVETGAGWSWSFHRR
;
A
#
# COMPACT_ATOMS: atom_id res chain seq x y z
N MET A 1 11.13 17.30 -7.20
CA MET A 1 11.52 15.89 -6.96
C MET A 1 10.64 15.01 -7.83
N THR A 2 11.24 14.14 -8.62
CA THR A 2 10.57 13.18 -9.49
C THR A 2 10.54 11.79 -8.82
N PRO A 3 9.77 10.82 -9.34
CA PRO A 3 9.91 9.43 -8.92
C PRO A 3 11.35 8.88 -9.05
N ASP A 4 12.14 9.40 -9.99
CA ASP A 4 13.55 8.99 -10.17
C ASP A 4 14.41 9.45 -8.99
N ASP A 5 14.22 10.68 -8.52
CA ASP A 5 14.93 11.23 -7.36
C ASP A 5 14.63 10.42 -6.08
N LEU A 6 13.38 9.93 -5.94
CA LEU A 6 12.99 9.09 -4.82
C LEU A 6 13.73 7.74 -4.87
N VAL A 7 13.82 7.11 -6.05
CA VAL A 7 14.54 5.85 -6.21
C VAL A 7 16.04 6.01 -5.98
N VAL A 8 16.65 7.10 -6.43
CA VAL A 8 18.05 7.41 -6.12
C VAL A 8 18.26 7.47 -4.61
N SER A 9 17.34 8.10 -3.88
CA SER A 9 17.40 8.20 -2.41
C SER A 9 17.23 6.83 -1.73
N LEU A 10 16.30 6.00 -2.21
CA LEU A 10 16.10 4.63 -1.71
C LEU A 10 17.35 3.76 -1.92
N VAL A 11 17.98 3.85 -3.09
CA VAL A 11 19.20 3.09 -3.38
C VAL A 11 20.37 3.58 -2.53
N ALA A 12 20.53 4.89 -2.36
CA ALA A 12 21.59 5.45 -1.53
C ALA A 12 21.46 5.09 -0.05
N ALA A 13 20.23 4.88 0.44
CA ALA A 13 19.94 4.47 1.80
C ALA A 13 19.95 2.94 2.01
N ASP A 14 20.26 2.16 0.97
CA ASP A 14 20.12 0.69 0.95
C ASP A 14 18.73 0.21 1.41
N ALA A 15 17.70 0.99 1.06
CA ALA A 15 16.32 0.69 1.43
C ALA A 15 15.87 -0.64 0.79
N THR A 16 14.98 -1.33 1.48
CA THR A 16 14.40 -2.61 1.05
C THR A 16 12.88 -2.64 1.14
N THR A 17 12.23 -1.66 1.79
CA THR A 17 10.80 -1.71 2.07
C THR A 17 10.14 -0.33 1.95
N VAL A 18 9.19 -0.21 1.02
CA VAL A 18 8.36 0.99 0.82
C VAL A 18 6.89 0.63 1.02
N LEU A 19 6.19 1.45 1.80
CA LEU A 19 4.74 1.34 2.02
C LEU A 19 4.01 2.44 1.24
N ILE A 20 2.94 2.07 0.53
CA ILE A 20 2.11 2.99 -0.24
C ILE A 20 0.65 2.80 0.16
N ASP A 21 0.12 3.74 0.92
CA ASP A 21 -1.29 3.76 1.36
C ASP A 21 -2.02 4.97 0.75
N GLY A 22 -3.33 5.00 0.88
CA GLY A 22 -4.24 5.94 0.23
C GLY A 22 -5.61 5.28 0.08
N ARG A 23 -6.68 6.07 0.10
CA ARG A 23 -8.03 5.54 -0.10
C ARG A 23 -8.21 4.88 -1.48
N SER A 24 -9.26 4.05 -1.64
CA SER A 24 -9.64 3.51 -2.95
C SER A 24 -9.77 4.63 -3.99
N GLY A 25 -9.26 4.35 -5.21
CA GLY A 25 -9.21 5.31 -6.32
C GLY A 25 -8.13 6.40 -6.23
N ALA A 26 -7.29 6.43 -5.20
CA ALA A 26 -6.28 7.48 -5.03
C ALA A 26 -5.11 7.42 -6.03
N GLY A 27 -4.84 6.25 -6.63
CA GLY A 27 -3.73 6.06 -7.57
C GLY A 27 -2.52 5.28 -7.01
N LYS A 28 -2.67 4.62 -5.84
CA LYS A 28 -1.62 3.79 -5.21
C LYS A 28 -0.96 2.80 -6.18
N SER A 29 -1.77 1.98 -6.85
CA SER A 29 -1.27 0.94 -7.76
C SER A 29 -0.49 1.56 -8.92
N THR A 30 -0.93 2.70 -9.47
CA THR A 30 -0.20 3.45 -10.50
C THR A 30 1.17 3.91 -9.98
N LEU A 31 1.23 4.42 -8.74
CA LEU A 31 2.50 4.82 -8.13
C LEU A 31 3.42 3.63 -7.89
N ALA A 32 2.88 2.53 -7.34
CA ALA A 32 3.62 1.31 -7.08
C ALA A 32 4.26 0.77 -8.36
N ASP A 33 3.52 0.72 -9.46
CA ASP A 33 4.03 0.27 -10.77
C ASP A 33 5.09 1.22 -11.32
N HIS A 34 4.91 2.52 -11.12
CA HIS A 34 5.88 3.52 -11.56
C HIS A 34 7.20 3.40 -10.81
N LEU A 35 7.14 3.19 -9.50
CA LEU A 35 8.30 2.94 -8.65
C LEU A 35 8.94 1.59 -8.97
N GLN A 36 8.17 0.52 -9.15
CA GLN A 36 8.69 -0.81 -9.49
C GLN A 36 9.54 -0.79 -10.76
N ARG A 37 9.09 -0.07 -11.80
CA ARG A 37 9.84 0.06 -13.06
C ARG A 37 11.22 0.71 -12.90
N ARG A 38 11.44 1.49 -11.84
CA ARG A 38 12.67 2.26 -11.60
C ARG A 38 13.53 1.67 -10.50
N TRP A 39 12.89 1.16 -9.45
CA TRP A 39 13.54 0.48 -8.36
C TRP A 39 13.74 -0.99 -8.73
N SER A 40 14.80 -1.25 -9.50
CA SER A 40 15.09 -2.54 -10.10
C SER A 40 15.06 -3.69 -9.09
N ALA A 41 14.58 -4.85 -9.55
CA ALA A 41 14.40 -6.07 -8.75
C ALA A 41 13.44 -5.94 -7.54
N SER A 42 12.61 -4.89 -7.50
CA SER A 42 11.57 -4.78 -6.49
C SER A 42 10.35 -5.66 -6.80
N SER A 43 9.83 -6.30 -5.77
CA SER A 43 8.55 -7.00 -5.78
C SER A 43 7.45 -6.08 -5.28
N VAL A 44 6.23 -6.26 -5.78
CA VAL A 44 5.04 -5.52 -5.31
C VAL A 44 4.11 -6.51 -4.64
N VAL A 45 3.71 -6.22 -3.41
CA VAL A 45 2.64 -6.93 -2.68
C VAL A 45 1.44 -6.00 -2.60
N ARG A 46 0.31 -6.42 -3.15
CA ARG A 46 -0.94 -5.65 -3.12
C ARG A 46 -1.85 -6.21 -2.05
N LEU A 47 -2.38 -5.37 -1.17
CA LEU A 47 -3.30 -5.84 -0.13
C LEU A 47 -4.64 -6.31 -0.73
N ASP A 48 -4.98 -5.90 -1.97
CA ASP A 48 -6.11 -6.45 -2.73
C ASP A 48 -6.01 -7.99 -2.87
N ASP A 49 -4.80 -8.55 -2.90
CA ASP A 49 -4.56 -9.99 -2.94
C ASP A 49 -4.56 -10.64 -1.54
N ILE A 50 -4.77 -9.88 -0.47
CA ILE A 50 -4.63 -10.31 0.93
C ILE A 50 -5.96 -10.25 1.68
N TYR A 51 -6.84 -9.27 1.40
CA TYR A 51 -8.07 -9.09 2.18
C TYR A 51 -8.94 -10.35 2.13
N PRO A 52 -9.30 -10.95 3.28
CA PRO A 52 -10.26 -12.06 3.32
C PRO A 52 -11.68 -11.56 3.06
N GLY A 53 -11.98 -11.32 1.78
CA GLY A 53 -13.25 -10.74 1.34
C GLY A 53 -13.38 -9.26 1.68
N TRP A 54 -14.60 -8.74 1.54
CA TRP A 54 -14.90 -7.32 1.68
C TRP A 54 -14.78 -6.77 3.10
N ASP A 55 -14.63 -7.62 4.14
CA ASP A 55 -14.42 -7.22 5.54
C ASP A 55 -12.97 -7.40 6.00
N GLY A 56 -12.08 -7.67 5.05
CA GLY A 56 -10.75 -8.15 5.35
C GLY A 56 -9.74 -7.09 5.78
N LEU A 57 -10.12 -5.81 5.86
CA LEU A 57 -9.15 -4.73 6.03
C LEU A 57 -8.36 -4.85 7.34
N ALA A 58 -9.06 -4.96 8.48
CA ALA A 58 -8.41 -5.05 9.78
C ALA A 58 -7.51 -6.30 9.88
N TRP A 59 -7.97 -7.43 9.33
CA TRP A 59 -7.18 -8.65 9.28
C TRP A 59 -5.92 -8.48 8.43
N ALA A 60 -6.03 -7.83 7.26
CA ALA A 60 -4.89 -7.61 6.37
C ALA A 60 -3.84 -6.67 7.00
N VAL A 61 -4.27 -5.63 7.74
CA VAL A 61 -3.37 -4.76 8.51
C VAL A 61 -2.55 -5.59 9.49
N GLU A 62 -3.19 -6.37 10.35
CA GLU A 62 -2.49 -7.22 11.34
C GLU A 62 -1.58 -8.25 10.65
N HIS A 63 -2.07 -8.90 9.61
CA HIS A 63 -1.35 -9.95 8.89
C HIS A 63 -0.10 -9.40 8.19
N VAL A 64 -0.19 -8.24 7.52
CA VAL A 64 0.96 -7.59 6.89
C VAL A 64 1.98 -7.18 7.94
N GLY A 65 1.56 -6.57 9.05
CA GLY A 65 2.47 -6.18 10.14
C GLY A 65 3.21 -7.38 10.73
N THR A 66 2.47 -8.41 11.14
CA THR A 66 3.01 -9.55 11.91
C THR A 66 3.71 -10.60 11.07
N ARG A 67 3.27 -10.84 9.82
CA ARG A 67 3.78 -11.94 8.98
C ARG A 67 4.73 -11.47 7.89
N LEU A 68 4.59 -10.24 7.40
CA LEU A 68 5.40 -9.73 6.30
C LEU A 68 6.45 -8.72 6.77
N LEU A 69 6.04 -7.63 7.43
CA LEU A 69 6.92 -6.51 7.76
C LEU A 69 7.83 -6.84 8.94
N ALA A 70 7.27 -7.28 10.07
CA ALA A 70 8.07 -7.52 11.28
C ALA A 70 9.18 -8.56 11.07
N PRO A 71 8.97 -9.72 10.42
CA PRO A 71 10.06 -10.65 10.16
C PRO A 71 11.15 -10.05 9.27
N ARG A 72 10.80 -9.29 8.23
CA ARG A 72 11.76 -8.68 7.31
C ARG A 72 12.62 -7.61 7.99
N ALA A 73 12.02 -6.79 8.86
CA ALA A 73 12.75 -5.82 9.66
C ALA A 73 13.79 -6.47 10.60
N HIS A 74 13.60 -7.74 10.98
CA HIS A 74 14.54 -8.52 11.78
C HIS A 74 15.46 -9.43 10.95
N GLY A 75 15.53 -9.24 9.63
CA GLY A 75 16.41 -10.03 8.77
C GLY A 75 15.92 -11.46 8.50
N HIS A 76 14.62 -11.73 8.69
CA HIS A 76 13.99 -13.02 8.38
C HIS A 76 13.04 -12.92 7.18
N PRO A 77 12.76 -14.04 6.49
CA PRO A 77 11.77 -14.04 5.40
C PRO A 77 10.38 -13.64 5.91
N GLY A 78 9.79 -12.64 5.28
CA GLY A 78 8.39 -12.27 5.46
C GLY A 78 7.48 -13.14 4.61
N ARG A 79 6.24 -13.34 5.03
CA ARG A 79 5.26 -14.13 4.29
C ARG A 79 3.91 -13.45 4.29
N TRP A 80 3.17 -13.64 3.20
CA TRP A 80 1.77 -13.22 3.12
C TRP A 80 0.92 -14.34 2.53
N ARG A 81 -0.38 -14.30 2.81
CA ARG A 81 -1.32 -15.33 2.39
C ARG A 81 -2.26 -14.69 1.40
N GLN A 82 -2.33 -15.29 0.22
CA GLN A 82 -3.25 -14.83 -0.80
C GLN A 82 -4.70 -15.09 -0.38
N TRP A 83 -5.60 -14.20 -0.76
CA TRP A 83 -7.02 -14.45 -0.80
C TRP A 83 -7.46 -14.71 -2.24
N ASP A 84 -8.15 -15.82 -2.46
CA ASP A 84 -8.75 -16.12 -3.75
C ASP A 84 -10.20 -15.59 -3.75
N TRP A 85 -10.40 -14.47 -4.42
CA TRP A 85 -11.70 -13.83 -4.56
C TRP A 85 -12.71 -14.65 -5.36
N ALA A 86 -12.26 -15.55 -6.25
CA ALA A 86 -13.15 -16.39 -7.05
C ALA A 86 -13.74 -17.53 -6.21
N THR A 87 -12.95 -18.09 -5.30
CA THR A 87 -13.41 -19.17 -4.39
C THR A 87 -13.88 -18.67 -3.03
N GLY A 88 -13.59 -17.42 -2.67
CA GLY A 88 -13.90 -16.86 -1.36
C GLY A 88 -13.15 -17.58 -0.24
N ALA A 89 -11.91 -18.00 -0.52
CA ALA A 89 -11.12 -18.82 0.40
C ALA A 89 -9.64 -18.42 0.40
N PRO A 90 -8.89 -18.76 1.45
CA PRO A 90 -7.46 -18.52 1.47
C PRO A 90 -6.71 -19.33 0.42
N GLY A 91 -5.89 -18.65 -0.38
CA GLY A 91 -4.98 -19.21 -1.36
C GLY A 91 -3.59 -19.56 -0.79
N PRO A 92 -2.57 -19.67 -1.66
CA PRO A 92 -1.22 -20.06 -1.28
C PRO A 92 -0.52 -19.01 -0.41
N TRP A 93 0.54 -19.46 0.28
CA TRP A 93 1.49 -18.59 0.96
C TRP A 93 2.59 -18.16 0.00
N HIS A 94 2.96 -16.89 0.08
CA HIS A 94 4.05 -16.28 -0.66
C HIS A 94 5.13 -15.83 0.33
N THR A 95 6.40 -15.94 -0.05
CA THR A 95 7.55 -15.57 0.78
C THR A 95 8.31 -14.42 0.11
N VAL A 96 8.77 -13.46 0.91
CA VAL A 96 9.63 -12.36 0.50
C VAL A 96 10.87 -12.37 1.38
N GLU A 97 12.03 -12.59 0.77
CA GLU A 97 13.31 -12.60 1.47
C GLU A 97 13.63 -11.20 2.06
N PRO A 98 14.35 -11.12 3.18
CA PRO A 98 14.61 -9.85 3.88
C PRO A 98 15.37 -8.84 3.00
N GLY A 99 16.32 -9.31 2.18
CA GLY A 99 17.09 -8.46 1.26
C GLY A 99 16.39 -8.11 -0.06
N THR A 100 15.20 -8.66 -0.34
CA THR A 100 14.44 -8.33 -1.54
C THR A 100 13.80 -6.95 -1.39
N ARG A 101 14.03 -6.05 -2.35
CA ARG A 101 13.31 -4.77 -2.42
C ARG A 101 11.81 -5.04 -2.54
N LEU A 102 11.02 -4.42 -1.68
CA LEU A 102 9.59 -4.68 -1.54
C LEU A 102 8.83 -3.36 -1.54
N ILE A 103 7.78 -3.29 -2.36
CA ILE A 103 6.75 -2.27 -2.31
C ILE A 103 5.48 -2.95 -1.81
N VAL A 104 4.90 -2.47 -0.71
CA VAL A 104 3.60 -2.90 -0.21
C VAL A 104 2.59 -1.80 -0.49
N GLU A 105 1.52 -2.10 -1.21
CA GLU A 105 0.50 -1.12 -1.57
C GLU A 105 -0.91 -1.58 -1.25
N GLY A 106 -1.73 -0.67 -0.72
CA GLY A 106 -3.12 -0.96 -0.40
C GLY A 106 -3.65 -0.10 0.75
N VAL A 107 -4.97 -0.09 0.91
CA VAL A 107 -5.58 0.49 2.11
C VAL A 107 -5.17 -0.35 3.31
N GLY A 108 -4.59 0.23 4.35
CA GLY A 108 -4.09 -0.55 5.48
C GLY A 108 -2.60 -0.88 5.43
N ALA A 109 -1.91 -0.49 4.35
CA ALA A 109 -0.48 -0.70 4.23
C ALA A 109 0.31 0.14 5.24
N LEU A 110 -0.17 1.32 5.62
CA LEU A 110 0.57 2.30 6.41
C LEU A 110 -0.11 2.59 7.76
N SER A 111 0.58 2.29 8.84
CA SER A 111 0.28 2.76 10.19
C SER A 111 1.57 3.26 10.83
N ALA A 112 1.50 3.92 12.00
CA ALA A 112 2.71 4.28 12.73
C ALA A 112 3.60 3.04 13.00
N ALA A 113 3.00 1.93 13.43
CA ALA A 113 3.70 0.67 13.69
C ALA A 113 4.30 0.05 12.41
N HIS A 114 3.57 0.02 11.30
CA HIS A 114 4.12 -0.49 10.03
C HIS A 114 5.27 0.38 9.53
N ARG A 115 5.16 1.69 9.73
CA ARG A 115 6.19 2.63 9.31
C ARG A 115 7.49 2.44 10.06
N GLU A 116 7.47 2.08 11.34
CA GLU A 116 8.69 1.73 12.10
C GLU A 116 9.43 0.51 11.54
N LEU A 117 8.74 -0.33 10.74
CA LEU A 117 9.27 -1.55 10.13
C LEU A 117 9.65 -1.37 8.65
N ALA A 118 9.58 -0.15 8.12
CA ALA A 118 9.82 0.16 6.71
C ALA A 118 10.79 1.34 6.55
N ASP A 119 11.33 1.51 5.34
CA ASP A 119 12.29 2.59 5.06
C ASP A 119 11.57 3.88 4.66
N LEU A 120 10.40 3.76 4.01
CA LEU A 120 9.60 4.86 3.52
C LEU A 120 8.10 4.56 3.58
N GLY A 121 7.32 5.50 4.10
CA GLY A 121 5.86 5.49 4.03
C GLY A 121 5.32 6.63 3.15
N ILE A 122 4.50 6.28 2.17
CA ILE A 122 3.88 7.22 1.23
C ILE A 122 2.37 7.19 1.41
N TRP A 123 1.76 8.35 1.63
CA TRP A 123 0.32 8.54 1.54
C TRP A 123 -0.06 9.12 0.18
N VAL A 124 -0.81 8.38 -0.62
CA VAL A 124 -1.34 8.80 -1.91
C VAL A 124 -2.73 9.40 -1.71
N THR A 125 -2.92 10.63 -2.18
CA THR A 125 -4.19 11.33 -2.07
C THR A 125 -4.67 11.88 -3.41
N ALA A 126 -5.99 11.96 -3.55
CA ALA A 126 -6.68 12.58 -4.66
C ALA A 126 -8.03 13.13 -4.18
N PRO A 127 -8.60 14.15 -4.84
CA PRO A 127 -9.92 14.66 -4.51
C PRO A 127 -10.99 13.57 -4.53
N ASP A 128 -11.96 13.64 -3.62
CA ASP A 128 -12.98 12.61 -3.42
C ASP A 128 -13.77 12.29 -4.69
N GLU A 129 -14.15 13.31 -5.45
CA GLU A 129 -14.84 13.13 -6.73
C GLU A 129 -14.01 12.34 -7.75
N VAL A 130 -12.69 12.60 -7.78
CA VAL A 130 -11.75 11.90 -8.67
C VAL A 130 -11.62 10.44 -8.22
N ARG A 131 -11.44 10.21 -6.92
CA ARG A 131 -11.33 8.85 -6.35
C ARG A 131 -12.58 8.03 -6.63
N ARG A 132 -13.76 8.59 -6.35
CA ARG A 132 -15.05 7.93 -6.58
C ARG A 132 -15.26 7.59 -8.05
N ARG A 133 -14.98 8.54 -8.95
CA ARG A 133 -15.06 8.30 -10.40
C ARG A 133 -14.12 7.17 -10.84
N ARG A 134 -12.87 7.17 -10.37
CA ARG A 134 -11.86 6.15 -10.73
C ARG A 134 -12.25 4.77 -10.21
N ALA A 135 -12.64 4.67 -8.95
CA ALA A 135 -13.02 3.40 -8.33
C ALA A 135 -14.26 2.80 -9.00
N LEU A 136 -15.27 3.62 -9.31
CA LEU A 136 -16.46 3.16 -10.06
C LEU A 136 -16.15 2.74 -11.50
N HIS A 137 -15.23 3.44 -12.18
CA HIS A 137 -14.83 3.08 -13.54
C HIS A 137 -14.00 1.80 -13.59
N ARG A 138 -13.13 1.58 -12.60
CA ARG A 138 -12.23 0.42 -12.55
C ARG A 138 -12.95 -0.85 -12.11
N ASP A 139 -13.74 -0.75 -11.04
CA ASP A 139 -14.23 -1.93 -10.33
C ASP A 139 -15.75 -2.15 -10.47
N GLY A 140 -16.42 -1.27 -11.23
CA GLY A 140 -17.74 -1.48 -11.84
C GLY A 140 -18.80 -2.08 -10.92
N ASP A 141 -19.50 -3.10 -11.43
CA ASP A 141 -20.62 -3.78 -10.76
C ASP A 141 -20.19 -4.75 -9.65
N THR A 142 -18.93 -5.17 -9.62
CA THR A 142 -18.41 -6.04 -8.55
C THR A 142 -18.17 -5.25 -7.27
N TYR A 143 -17.76 -3.99 -7.38
CA TYR A 143 -17.45 -3.12 -6.24
C TYR A 143 -18.67 -2.32 -5.76
N ARG A 144 -19.60 -1.98 -6.67
CA ARG A 144 -20.78 -1.15 -6.38
C ARG A 144 -21.62 -1.65 -5.19
N PRO A 145 -21.92 -2.96 -5.03
CA PRO A 145 -22.71 -3.46 -3.90
C PRO A 145 -21.98 -3.36 -2.55
N HIS A 146 -20.65 -3.24 -2.59
CA HIS A 146 -19.78 -3.27 -1.41
C HIS A 146 -19.17 -1.90 -1.10
N TRP A 147 -19.48 -0.87 -1.89
CA TRP A 147 -18.92 0.47 -1.77
C TRP A 147 -19.04 1.03 -0.35
N ASP A 148 -20.26 1.11 0.18
CA ASP A 148 -20.51 1.73 1.50
C ASP A 148 -19.83 0.92 2.62
N ARG A 149 -19.86 -0.41 2.50
CA ARG A 149 -19.22 -1.33 3.44
C ARG A 149 -17.70 -1.17 3.45
N TRP A 150 -17.08 -1.05 2.29
CA TRP A 150 -15.64 -0.83 2.18
C TRP A 150 -15.25 0.56 2.66
N ALA A 151 -15.98 1.59 2.22
CA ALA A 151 -15.74 2.97 2.62
C ALA A 151 -15.80 3.15 4.15
N ALA A 152 -16.74 2.49 4.82
CA ALA A 152 -16.82 2.50 6.29
C ALA A 152 -15.57 1.92 6.96
N GLN A 153 -15.00 0.83 6.41
CA GLN A 153 -13.75 0.27 6.90
C GLN A 153 -12.55 1.19 6.65
N GLU A 154 -12.47 1.83 5.47
CA GLU A 154 -11.42 2.83 5.22
C GLU A 154 -11.46 3.96 6.25
N GLU A 155 -12.67 4.45 6.56
CA GLU A 155 -12.87 5.55 7.51
C GLU A 155 -12.51 5.14 8.93
N GLN A 156 -12.92 3.94 9.36
CA GLN A 156 -12.50 3.38 10.64
C GLN A 156 -10.97 3.26 10.71
N PHE A 157 -10.34 2.68 9.70
CA PHE A 157 -8.89 2.52 9.64
C PHE A 157 -8.17 3.87 9.70
N ILE A 158 -8.61 4.86 8.92
CA ILE A 158 -8.00 6.20 8.92
C ILE A 158 -8.16 6.88 10.28
N SER A 159 -9.34 6.77 10.88
CA SER A 159 -9.61 7.35 12.20
C SER A 159 -8.74 6.72 13.30
N GLU A 160 -8.48 5.42 13.21
CA GLU A 160 -7.74 4.67 14.22
C GLU A 160 -6.22 4.83 14.06
N PHE A 161 -5.70 4.72 12.83
CA PHE A 161 -4.26 4.63 12.56
C PHE A 161 -3.62 5.91 12.04
N ALA A 162 -4.43 6.91 11.65
CA ALA A 162 -3.97 8.19 11.11
C ALA A 162 -2.83 8.04 10.07
N PRO A 163 -3.01 7.24 8.99
CA PRO A 163 -1.95 6.88 8.04
C PRO A 163 -1.29 8.11 7.40
N GLN A 164 -2.03 9.21 7.22
CA GLN A 164 -1.50 10.46 6.69
C GLN A 164 -0.44 11.07 7.60
N ALA A 165 -0.63 10.98 8.92
CA ALA A 165 0.31 11.51 9.91
C ALA A 165 1.53 10.60 10.07
N ALA A 166 1.39 9.30 9.79
CA ALA A 166 2.48 8.34 9.82
C ALA A 166 3.40 8.43 8.58
N ALA A 167 2.89 8.94 7.45
CA ALA A 167 3.62 9.03 6.19
C ALA A 167 4.82 10.01 6.27
N ASP A 168 5.89 9.69 5.57
CA ASP A 168 7.00 10.63 5.35
C ASP A 168 6.73 11.55 4.16
N VAL A 169 5.91 11.07 3.21
CA VAL A 169 5.62 11.77 1.97
C VAL A 169 4.15 11.64 1.63
N THR A 170 3.53 12.75 1.24
CA THR A 170 2.24 12.75 0.55
C THR A 170 2.45 12.89 -0.95
N ALA A 171 1.85 12.00 -1.74
CA ALA A 171 1.89 12.02 -3.19
C ALA A 171 0.52 12.34 -3.80
N VAL A 172 0.50 13.22 -4.80
CA VAL A 172 -0.71 13.57 -5.57
C VAL A 172 -0.43 13.36 -7.05
N GLU A 173 -1.27 12.57 -7.72
CA GLU A 173 -1.16 12.39 -9.16
C GLU A 173 -1.62 13.66 -9.89
N THR A 174 -0.84 14.10 -10.88
CA THR A 174 -1.10 15.28 -11.71
C THR A 174 -1.01 14.89 -13.19
N GLY A 175 -1.47 15.77 -14.08
CA GLY A 175 -1.35 15.54 -15.53
C GLY A 175 0.09 15.41 -16.04
N ALA A 176 1.09 15.85 -15.25
CA ALA A 176 2.51 15.77 -15.57
C ALA A 176 3.28 14.68 -14.78
N GLY A 177 2.58 13.83 -14.01
CA GLY A 177 3.19 12.79 -13.18
C GLY A 177 2.76 12.90 -11.72
N TRP A 178 3.71 13.11 -10.80
CA TRP A 178 3.47 13.12 -9.35
C TRP A 178 3.97 14.42 -8.71
N SER A 179 3.13 15.02 -7.87
CA SER A 179 3.52 16.08 -6.93
C SER A 179 3.75 15.46 -5.56
N TRP A 180 4.78 15.94 -4.85
CA TRP A 180 5.27 15.35 -3.61
C TRP A 180 5.39 16.41 -2.51
N SER A 181 4.85 16.11 -1.33
CA SER A 181 5.00 16.92 -0.12
C SER A 181 5.68 16.08 0.96
N PHE A 182 6.88 16.49 1.38
CA PHE A 182 7.68 15.78 2.38
C PHE A 182 7.39 16.30 3.78
N HIS A 183 7.13 15.38 4.70
CA HIS A 183 6.92 15.67 6.11
C HIS A 183 8.25 15.45 6.83
N ARG A 184 8.75 16.47 7.52
CA ARG A 184 9.92 16.28 8.38
C ARG A 184 9.48 15.49 9.61
N ARG A 185 10.22 14.44 9.93
CA ARG A 185 10.28 13.91 11.29
C ARG A 185 11.34 14.66 12.07
#